data_AF-A0A3P7PA79-F1
#
_entry.id   AF-A0A3P7PA79-F1
#
_cell.length_a   1.000
_cell.length_b   1.000
_cell.length_c   1.000
_cell.angle_alpha   90.00
_cell.angle_beta   90.00
_cell.angle_gamma   90.00
#
_symmetry.space_group_name_H-M   'P 1'
#
loop_
_entity.id
_entity.type
_entity.pdbx_description
1 polymer ?
#
loop_
_entity_poly.entity_id
_entity_poly.type
_entity_poly.pdbx_seq_one_letter_code
_entity_poly.pdbx_strand_id
1 'polypeptide(L)'
;MFEFDSKMTKDDYIEFNKYHFENSKSVMKSFLLGRVMGPITFMLSIIAIGEIDNIIYMTVFFILSVVWFIYTPKYMWYTMKKRINKLIEENKEGDLFSGKHLIIDDLGIHHESEISSGTYNWSCVIKVCDIEKAIYIYVSSIQAVVIPKQFVIDQINVDELVKYCRSMATG
;
A
#
# COMPACT_ATOMS: atom_id res chain seq x y z
N MET A 1 -28.56 -2.46 3.08
CA MET A 1 -28.09 -3.00 1.80
C MET A 1 -27.46 -1.86 1.01
N PHE A 2 -26.19 -2.01 0.66
CA PHE A 2 -25.40 -1.07 -0.12
C PHE A 2 -24.93 -1.76 -1.39
N GLU A 3 -25.15 -1.14 -2.55
CA GLU A 3 -24.84 -1.71 -3.86
C GLU A 3 -24.21 -0.63 -4.72
N PHE A 4 -23.06 -0.93 -5.33
CA PHE A 4 -22.36 0.02 -6.20
C PHE A 4 -21.43 -0.70 -7.17
N ASP A 5 -21.29 -0.13 -8.37
CA ASP A 5 -20.29 -0.53 -9.35
C ASP A 5 -18.98 0.21 -9.10
N SER A 6 -17.90 -0.55 -9.04
CA SER A 6 -16.55 -0.01 -8.89
C SER A 6 -15.67 -0.47 -10.04
N LYS A 7 -14.95 0.46 -10.66
CA LYS A 7 -13.95 0.13 -11.67
C LYS A 7 -12.67 0.87 -11.37
N MET A 8 -11.69 0.16 -10.83
CA MET A 8 -10.40 0.78 -10.55
C MET A 8 -9.64 1.00 -11.86
N THR A 9 -9.13 2.21 -12.09
CA THR A 9 -8.22 2.45 -13.22
C THR A 9 -6.76 2.19 -12.82
N LYS A 10 -5.89 2.10 -13.82
CA LYS A 10 -4.45 1.98 -13.62
C LYS A 10 -3.89 3.15 -12.80
N ASP A 11 -4.31 4.37 -13.13
CA ASP A 11 -3.82 5.58 -12.49
C ASP A 11 -4.30 5.67 -11.04
N ASP A 12 -5.56 5.29 -10.77
CA ASP A 12 -6.09 5.18 -9.40
C ASP A 12 -5.27 4.21 -8.57
N TYR A 13 -4.91 3.06 -9.13
CA TYR A 13 -4.11 2.06 -8.42
C TYR A 13 -2.69 2.55 -8.12
N ILE A 14 -2.05 3.26 -9.05
CA ILE A 14 -0.72 3.85 -8.84
C ILE A 14 -0.78 4.93 -7.77
N GLU A 15 -1.79 5.81 -7.83
CA GLU A 15 -1.96 6.91 -6.88
C GLU A 15 -2.29 6.39 -5.48
N PHE A 16 -3.12 5.36 -5.39
CA PHE A 16 -3.43 4.66 -4.15
C PHE A 16 -2.19 4.02 -3.52
N ASN A 17 -1.39 3.28 -4.31
CA ASN A 17 -0.16 2.67 -3.81
C ASN A 17 0.86 3.73 -3.39
N LYS A 18 0.93 4.86 -4.11
CA LYS A 18 1.75 6.01 -3.71
C LYS A 18 1.36 6.51 -2.33
N TYR A 19 0.08 6.75 -2.12
CA TYR A 19 -0.45 7.24 -0.87
C TYR A 19 -0.19 6.25 0.28
N HIS A 20 -0.41 4.95 0.05
CA HIS A 20 -0.16 3.92 1.07
C HIS A 20 1.32 3.84 1.44
N PHE A 21 2.20 4.00 0.46
CA PHE A 21 3.64 4.00 0.65
C PHE A 21 4.12 5.21 1.46
N GLU A 22 3.57 6.39 1.20
CA GLU A 22 3.94 7.63 1.91
C GLU A 22 3.40 7.65 3.36
N ASN A 23 2.26 7.02 3.64
CA ASN A 23 1.58 7.08 4.95
C ASN A 23 1.72 5.83 5.83
N SER A 24 2.28 4.73 5.31
CA SER A 24 2.44 3.50 6.09
C SER A 24 3.65 3.56 7.03
N LYS A 25 3.41 3.34 8.34
CA LYS A 25 4.47 3.26 9.36
C LYS A 25 5.51 2.17 9.06
N SER A 26 5.09 1.05 8.47
CA SER A 26 5.98 -0.08 8.12
C SER A 26 6.91 0.29 6.96
N VAL A 27 6.35 0.96 5.95
CA VAL A 27 7.10 1.46 4.80
C VAL A 27 8.08 2.55 5.25
N MET A 28 7.63 3.52 6.04
CA MET A 28 8.48 4.59 6.58
C MET A 28 9.64 4.03 7.43
N LYS A 29 9.41 3.00 8.24
CA LYS A 29 10.48 2.28 8.96
C LYS A 29 11.49 1.64 8.01
N SER A 30 11.02 0.99 6.95
CA SER A 30 11.89 0.38 5.94
C SER A 30 12.74 1.43 5.20
N PHE A 31 12.17 2.61 4.94
CA PHE A 31 12.89 3.78 4.41
C PHE A 31 13.99 4.27 5.35
N LEU A 32 13.65 4.46 6.62
CA LEU A 32 14.60 4.88 7.64
C LEU A 32 15.75 3.87 7.77
N LEU A 33 15.44 2.56 7.80
CA LEU A 33 16.46 1.52 7.79
C LEU A 33 17.36 1.63 6.54
N GLY A 34 16.78 1.66 5.34
CA GLY A 34 17.57 1.74 4.10
C GLY A 34 18.46 2.99 4.02
N ARG A 35 17.99 4.10 4.60
CA ARG A 35 18.70 5.37 4.64
C ARG A 35 19.87 5.37 5.62
N VAL A 36 19.74 4.70 6.76
CA VAL A 36 20.77 4.65 7.82
C VAL A 36 21.80 3.55 7.57
N MET A 37 21.41 2.47 6.88
CA MET A 37 22.32 1.36 6.55
C MET A 37 23.56 1.80 5.75
N GLY A 38 23.40 2.69 4.76
CA GLY A 38 24.54 3.19 3.97
C GLY A 38 25.62 3.87 4.84
N PRO A 39 25.29 4.95 5.56
CA PRO A 39 26.22 5.59 6.50
C PRO A 39 26.86 4.63 7.50
N ILE A 40 26.11 3.66 8.05
CA ILE A 40 26.67 2.64 8.95
C ILE A 40 27.73 1.81 8.22
N THR A 41 27.44 1.31 7.01
CA THR A 41 28.41 0.51 6.24
C THR A 41 29.68 1.31 5.89
N PHE A 42 29.54 2.61 5.63
CA PHE A 42 30.67 3.50 5.38
C PHE A 42 31.51 3.75 6.63
N MET A 43 30.88 3.97 7.79
CA MET A 43 31.60 4.09 9.07
C MET A 43 32.34 2.79 9.43
N LEU A 44 31.70 1.63 9.26
CA LEU A 44 32.35 0.34 9.51
C LEU A 44 33.53 0.10 8.57
N SER A 45 33.43 0.54 7.31
CA SER A 45 34.50 0.45 6.33
C SER A 45 35.72 1.27 6.75
N ILE A 46 35.53 2.50 7.27
CA ILE A 46 36.62 3.36 7.75
C ILE A 46 37.35 2.75 8.95
N ILE A 47 36.60 2.10 9.86
CA ILE A 47 37.17 1.41 11.03
C ILE A 47 37.97 0.19 10.57
N ALA A 48 37.44 -0.59 9.62
CA ALA A 48 38.07 -1.81 9.13
C ALA A 48 39.41 -1.55 8.42
N ILE A 49 39.55 -0.43 7.72
CA ILE A 49 40.82 -0.04 7.07
C ILE A 49 41.80 0.65 8.03
N GLY A 50 41.39 0.97 9.26
CA GLY A 50 42.26 1.62 10.26
C GLY A 50 42.56 3.10 10.02
N GLU A 51 41.85 3.74 9.10
CA GLU A 51 42.11 5.12 8.64
C GLU A 51 41.16 6.14 9.28
N ILE A 52 40.75 5.90 10.54
CA ILE A 52 39.74 6.75 11.18
C ILE A 52 40.23 8.19 11.32
N ASP A 53 41.51 8.43 11.60
CA ASP A 53 42.08 9.78 11.77
C ASP A 53 42.42 10.49 10.46
N ASN A 54 42.28 9.80 9.32
CA ASN A 54 42.65 10.34 8.04
C ASN A 54 41.50 11.17 7.43
N ILE A 55 41.72 12.48 7.42
CA ILE A 55 40.71 13.46 6.98
C ILE A 55 40.25 13.27 5.53
N ILE A 56 41.11 12.71 4.66
CA ILE A 56 40.76 12.44 3.26
C ILE A 56 39.71 11.33 3.20
N TYR A 57 39.95 10.20 3.89
CA TYR A 57 38.97 9.10 3.94
C TYR A 57 37.67 9.53 4.62
N MET A 58 37.75 10.26 5.74
CA MET A 58 36.56 10.81 6.41
C MET A 58 35.72 11.65 5.43
N THR A 59 36.37 12.54 4.68
CA THR A 59 35.69 13.42 3.72
C THR A 59 35.04 12.62 2.59
N VAL A 60 35.74 11.63 2.04
CA VAL A 60 35.20 10.78 0.97
C VAL A 60 33.98 9.99 1.45
N PHE A 61 34.06 9.32 2.60
CA PHE A 61 32.93 8.55 3.14
C PHE A 61 31.76 9.43 3.61
N PHE A 62 32.04 10.65 4.06
CA PHE A 62 31.00 11.64 4.34
C PHE A 62 30.23 12.02 3.07
N ILE A 63 30.93 12.33 1.97
CA ILE A 63 30.31 12.64 0.68
C ILE A 63 29.48 11.44 0.20
N LEU A 64 30.02 10.22 0.27
CA LEU A 64 29.30 9.00 -0.11
C LEU A 64 28.03 8.80 0.75
N SER A 65 28.09 9.09 2.05
CA SER A 65 26.94 9.02 2.96
C SER A 65 25.85 10.04 2.58
N VAL A 66 26.23 11.27 2.25
CA VAL A 66 25.31 12.32 1.80
C VAL A 66 24.66 11.93 0.47
N VAL A 67 25.46 11.44 -0.49
CA VAL A 67 24.95 10.94 -1.78
C VAL A 67 23.96 9.80 -1.52
N TRP A 68 24.32 8.80 -0.72
CA TRP A 68 23.41 7.70 -0.37
C TRP A 68 22.09 8.22 0.19
N PHE A 69 22.15 9.10 1.20
CA PHE A 69 20.98 9.66 1.88
C PHE A 69 19.98 10.35 0.93
N ILE A 70 20.48 11.00 -0.11
CA ILE A 70 19.68 11.70 -1.14
C ILE A 70 19.14 10.72 -2.19
N TYR A 71 19.93 9.73 -2.62
CA TYR A 71 19.56 8.83 -3.70
C TYR A 71 18.65 7.67 -3.27
N THR A 72 18.82 7.12 -2.06
CA THR A 72 17.99 6.02 -1.54
C THR A 72 16.49 6.26 -1.67
N PRO A 73 15.92 7.41 -1.22
CA PRO A 73 14.47 7.58 -1.29
C PRO A 73 13.93 7.62 -2.73
N LYS A 74 14.69 8.24 -3.65
CA LYS A 74 14.34 8.28 -5.08
C LYS A 74 14.38 6.88 -5.69
N TYR A 75 15.39 6.09 -5.34
CA TYR A 75 15.54 4.71 -5.82
C TYR A 75 14.43 3.79 -5.31
N MET A 76 14.06 3.89 -4.03
CA MET A 76 12.95 3.11 -3.46
C MET A 76 11.61 3.43 -4.14
N TRP A 77 11.32 4.72 -4.39
CA TRP A 77 10.13 5.11 -5.15
C TRP A 77 10.14 4.54 -6.57
N TYR A 78 11.27 4.65 -7.28
CA TYR A 78 11.41 4.14 -8.64
C TYR A 78 11.18 2.62 -8.71
N THR A 79 11.82 1.87 -7.81
CA THR A 79 11.68 0.41 -7.76
C THR A 79 10.26 -0.01 -7.40
N MET A 80 9.58 0.70 -6.50
CA MET A 80 8.18 0.44 -6.20
C MET A 80 7.29 0.70 -7.43
N LYS A 81 7.43 1.85 -8.09
CA LYS A 81 6.66 2.16 -9.30
C LYS A 81 6.86 1.09 -10.39
N LYS A 82 8.09 0.60 -10.56
CA LYS A 82 8.40 -0.49 -11.49
C LYS A 82 7.71 -1.81 -11.10
N ARG A 83 7.68 -2.16 -9.81
CA ARG A 83 6.96 -3.35 -9.31
C ARG A 83 5.46 -3.23 -9.52
N ILE A 84 4.87 -2.07 -9.20
CA ILE A 84 3.46 -1.79 -9.45
C ILE A 84 3.16 -1.95 -10.93
N ASN A 85 3.91 -1.29 -11.82
CA ASN A 85 3.69 -1.43 -13.26
C ASN A 85 3.80 -2.89 -13.74
N LYS A 86 4.75 -3.67 -13.21
CA LYS A 86 4.88 -5.09 -13.53
C LYS A 86 3.66 -5.90 -13.08
N LEU A 87 3.17 -5.67 -11.85
CA LEU A 87 1.95 -6.32 -11.35
C LEU A 87 0.74 -5.97 -12.22
N ILE A 88 0.65 -4.73 -12.68
CA ILE A 88 -0.41 -4.28 -13.59
C ILE A 88 -0.31 -5.00 -14.93
N GLU A 89 0.90 -5.14 -15.48
CA GLU A 89 1.12 -5.86 -16.73
C GLU A 89 0.80 -7.36 -16.61
N GLU A 90 1.17 -7.98 -15.50
CA GLU A 90 0.89 -9.39 -15.18
C GLU A 90 -0.60 -9.64 -14.91
N ASN A 91 -1.34 -8.64 -14.42
CA ASN A 91 -2.78 -8.71 -14.13
C ASN A 91 -3.63 -7.94 -15.15
N LYS A 92 -3.13 -7.72 -16.37
CA LYS A 92 -3.90 -7.04 -17.44
C LYS A 92 -5.23 -7.74 -17.77
N GLU A 93 -5.25 -9.07 -17.64
CA GLU A 93 -6.42 -9.93 -17.82
C GLU A 93 -7.00 -10.40 -16.47
N GLY A 94 -6.48 -9.86 -15.36
CA GLY A 94 -6.89 -10.23 -14.02
C GLY A 94 -8.04 -9.39 -13.50
N ASP A 95 -8.67 -9.88 -12.44
CA ASP A 95 -9.81 -9.25 -11.77
C ASP A 95 -9.48 -7.92 -11.07
N LEU A 96 -8.25 -7.40 -11.21
CA LEU A 96 -7.83 -6.16 -10.53
C LEU A 96 -8.44 -4.89 -11.15
N PHE A 97 -8.70 -4.92 -12.48
CA PHE A 97 -9.20 -3.79 -13.27
C PHE A 97 -10.54 -4.07 -13.95
N SER A 98 -11.09 -5.27 -13.76
CA SER A 98 -12.47 -5.59 -14.14
C SER A 98 -13.43 -4.69 -13.36
N GLY A 99 -14.57 -4.36 -13.97
CA GLY A 99 -15.67 -3.76 -13.21
C GLY A 99 -16.13 -4.77 -12.16
N LYS A 100 -16.21 -4.33 -10.91
CA LYS A 100 -16.71 -5.11 -9.79
C LYS A 100 -18.01 -4.51 -9.30
N HIS A 101 -19.05 -5.32 -9.38
CA HIS A 101 -20.29 -5.09 -8.70
C HIS A 101 -20.15 -5.58 -7.26
N LEU A 102 -20.33 -4.68 -6.29
CA LEU A 102 -20.21 -4.97 -4.87
C LEU A 102 -21.58 -4.79 -4.20
N ILE A 103 -22.03 -5.84 -3.52
CA ILE A 103 -23.24 -5.82 -2.70
C ILE A 103 -22.83 -6.11 -1.26
N ILE A 104 -23.17 -5.21 -0.36
CA ILE A 104 -22.92 -5.31 1.07
C ILE A 104 -24.27 -5.32 1.78
N ASP A 105 -24.58 -6.45 2.40
CA ASP A 105 -25.85 -6.70 3.07
C ASP A 105 -25.66 -7.48 4.39
N ASP A 106 -26.77 -7.90 4.97
CA ASP A 106 -26.76 -8.58 6.27
C ASP A 106 -26.15 -10.00 6.19
N LEU A 107 -26.09 -10.61 4.99
CA LEU A 107 -25.52 -11.93 4.76
C LEU A 107 -24.00 -11.86 4.59
N GLY A 108 -23.49 -10.79 3.96
CA GLY A 108 -22.05 -10.61 3.79
C GLY A 108 -21.65 -9.55 2.78
N ILE A 109 -20.43 -9.73 2.29
CA ILE A 109 -19.84 -8.92 1.22
C ILE A 109 -19.79 -9.77 -0.03
N HIS A 110 -20.68 -9.49 -0.96
CA HIS A 110 -20.77 -10.14 -2.25
C HIS A 110 -20.03 -9.30 -3.28
N HIS A 111 -19.20 -9.95 -4.09
CA HIS A 111 -18.54 -9.31 -5.21
C HIS A 111 -18.77 -10.14 -6.46
N GLU A 112 -19.05 -9.46 -7.55
CA GLU A 112 -19.21 -10.04 -8.87
C GLU A 112 -18.45 -9.19 -9.88
N SER A 113 -17.72 -9.86 -10.77
CA SER A 113 -17.05 -9.26 -11.90
C SER A 113 -17.21 -10.16 -13.11
N GLU A 114 -16.76 -9.69 -14.27
CA GLU A 114 -16.72 -10.50 -15.49
C GLU A 114 -15.85 -11.77 -15.35
N ILE A 115 -14.96 -11.83 -14.35
CA ILE A 115 -13.93 -12.85 -14.20
C ILE A 115 -14.14 -13.71 -12.95
N SER A 116 -14.75 -13.17 -11.89
CA SER A 116 -14.96 -13.89 -10.65
C SER A 116 -16.17 -13.37 -9.88
N SER A 117 -16.88 -14.28 -9.22
CA SER A 117 -17.85 -13.94 -8.20
C SER A 117 -17.53 -14.66 -6.89
N GLY A 118 -17.92 -14.07 -5.78
CA GLY A 118 -17.71 -14.67 -4.48
C GLY A 118 -18.40 -13.91 -3.36
N THR A 119 -18.41 -14.53 -2.19
CA THR A 119 -19.05 -13.98 -0.99
C THR A 119 -18.12 -14.16 0.20
N TYR A 120 -17.93 -13.09 0.96
CA TYR A 120 -17.26 -13.13 2.26
C TYR A 120 -18.30 -12.94 3.36
N ASN A 121 -18.41 -13.95 4.23
CA ASN A 121 -19.22 -13.84 5.44
C ASN A 121 -18.61 -12.81 6.38
N TRP A 122 -19.45 -12.12 7.16
CA TRP A 122 -19.00 -11.15 8.17
C TRP A 122 -18.04 -11.76 9.19
N SER A 123 -18.18 -13.05 9.52
CA SER A 123 -17.27 -13.79 10.40
C SER A 123 -15.82 -13.87 9.90
N CYS A 124 -15.59 -13.66 8.60
CA CYS A 124 -14.24 -13.61 8.04
C CYS A 124 -13.59 -12.23 8.18
N VAL A 125 -14.38 -11.18 8.49
CA VAL A 125 -13.87 -9.81 8.55
C VAL A 125 -13.06 -9.61 9.83
N ILE A 126 -11.75 -9.47 9.68
CA ILE A 126 -10.81 -9.25 10.79
C ILE A 126 -10.79 -7.77 11.17
N LYS A 127 -10.87 -6.88 10.18
CA LYS A 127 -10.72 -5.43 10.41
C LYS A 127 -11.28 -4.60 9.26
N VAL A 128 -11.93 -3.49 9.62
CA VAL A 128 -12.30 -2.42 8.68
C VAL A 128 -11.44 -1.18 8.93
N CYS A 129 -10.58 -0.84 7.96
CA CYS A 129 -9.79 0.39 7.98
C CYS A 129 -10.43 1.43 7.07
N ASP A 130 -10.67 2.61 7.63
CA ASP A 130 -11.00 3.79 6.85
C ASP A 130 -9.71 4.59 6.61
N ILE A 131 -9.34 4.76 5.34
CA ILE A 131 -8.15 5.50 4.90
C ILE A 131 -8.63 6.62 3.96
N GLU A 132 -7.87 7.71 3.86
CA GLU A 132 -8.25 8.95 3.17
C GLU A 132 -8.91 8.74 1.79
N LYS A 133 -8.43 7.79 0.97
CA LYS A 133 -8.95 7.53 -0.38
C LYS A 133 -9.73 6.21 -0.55
N ALA A 134 -9.73 5.32 0.43
CA ALA A 134 -10.34 4.00 0.29
C ALA A 134 -10.71 3.37 1.63
N ILE A 135 -11.74 2.53 1.63
CA ILE A 135 -12.10 1.66 2.74
C ILE A 135 -11.51 0.27 2.47
N TYR A 136 -10.87 -0.31 3.48
CA TYR A 136 -10.33 -1.66 3.40
C TYR A 136 -11.06 -2.56 4.37
N ILE A 137 -11.59 -3.66 3.87
CA ILE A 137 -12.22 -4.69 4.67
C ILE A 137 -11.34 -5.94 4.59
N TYR A 138 -10.56 -6.19 5.64
CA TYR A 138 -9.66 -7.32 5.71
C TYR A 138 -10.44 -8.59 6.03
N VAL A 139 -10.44 -9.54 5.09
CA VAL A 139 -11.05 -10.87 5.24
C VAL A 139 -10.02 -11.95 5.61
N SER A 140 -8.73 -11.61 5.54
CA SER A 140 -7.63 -12.39 6.09
C SER A 140 -6.43 -11.47 6.40
N SER A 141 -5.32 -12.03 6.90
CA SER A 141 -4.08 -11.29 7.12
C SER A 141 -3.40 -10.80 5.84
N ILE A 142 -3.77 -11.38 4.69
CA ILE A 142 -3.17 -11.10 3.38
C ILE A 142 -4.18 -10.64 2.31
N GLN A 143 -5.48 -10.70 2.61
CA GLN A 143 -6.55 -10.38 1.66
C GLN A 143 -7.48 -9.31 2.23
N ALA A 144 -7.76 -8.30 1.42
CA ALA A 144 -8.71 -7.25 1.74
C ALA A 144 -9.57 -6.92 0.53
N VAL A 145 -10.86 -6.67 0.79
CA VAL A 145 -11.75 -6.00 -0.15
C VAL A 145 -11.45 -4.51 -0.09
N VAL A 146 -11.05 -3.93 -1.22
CA VAL A 146 -10.68 -2.52 -1.33
C VAL A 146 -11.82 -1.78 -2.04
N ILE A 147 -12.37 -0.78 -1.36
CA ILE A 147 -13.45 0.05 -1.87
C ILE A 147 -12.91 1.49 -2.01
N PRO A 148 -12.58 1.95 -3.22
CA PRO A 148 -12.14 3.33 -3.42
C PRO A 148 -13.29 4.29 -3.13
N LYS A 149 -13.06 5.30 -2.29
CA LYS A 149 -14.11 6.24 -1.86
C LYS A 149 -14.73 7.03 -3.00
N GLN A 150 -13.98 7.27 -4.08
CA GLN A 150 -14.47 7.98 -5.25
C GLN A 150 -15.71 7.33 -5.89
N PHE A 151 -15.87 6.02 -5.77
CA PHE A 151 -17.06 5.30 -6.28
C PHE A 151 -18.20 5.23 -5.26
N VAL A 152 -17.90 5.47 -3.98
CA VAL A 152 -18.89 5.45 -2.89
C VAL A 152 -19.49 6.84 -2.70
N ILE A 153 -18.68 7.90 -2.77
CA ILE A 153 -19.10 9.29 -2.50
C ILE A 153 -20.29 9.71 -3.37
N ASP A 154 -20.37 9.24 -4.61
CA ASP A 154 -21.44 9.59 -5.54
C ASP A 154 -22.76 8.82 -5.29
N GLN A 155 -22.73 7.71 -4.53
CA GLN A 155 -23.88 6.82 -4.36
C GLN A 155 -24.34 6.67 -2.90
N ILE A 156 -23.41 6.69 -1.94
CA ILE A 156 -23.62 6.32 -0.52
C ILE A 156 -22.73 7.18 0.40
N ASN A 157 -23.18 7.44 1.63
CA ASN A 157 -22.33 8.07 2.64
C ASN A 157 -21.23 7.11 3.14
N VAL A 158 -19.97 7.46 2.90
CA VAL A 158 -18.77 6.70 3.32
C VAL A 158 -18.78 6.40 4.82
N ASP A 159 -19.15 7.37 5.66
CA ASP A 159 -19.12 7.19 7.12
C ASP A 159 -20.17 6.18 7.59
N GLU A 160 -21.32 6.17 6.92
CA GLU A 160 -22.40 5.24 7.20
C GLU A 160 -22.02 3.80 6.81
N LEU A 161 -21.42 3.63 5.63
CA LEU A 161 -20.90 2.35 5.17
C LEU A 161 -19.83 1.80 6.12
N VAL A 162 -18.88 2.65 6.54
CA VAL A 162 -17.83 2.24 7.49
C VAL A 162 -18.42 1.82 8.83
N LYS A 163 -19.41 2.55 9.35
CA LYS A 163 -20.10 2.20 10.60
C LYS A 163 -20.82 0.86 10.47
N TYR A 164 -21.55 0.66 9.37
CA TYR A 164 -22.27 -0.59 9.10
C TYR A 164 -21.32 -1.79 9.01
N CYS A 165 -20.24 -1.70 8.24
CA CYS A 165 -19.27 -2.79 8.11
C CYS A 165 -18.61 -3.12 9.47
N ARG A 166 -18.37 -2.12 10.32
CA ARG A 166 -17.80 -2.33 11.65
C ARG A 166 -18.78 -3.00 12.61
N SER A 167 -20.07 -2.63 12.59
CA SER A 167 -21.07 -3.27 13.45
C SER A 167 -21.29 -4.72 13.05
N MET A 168 -21.33 -5.02 11.75
CA MET A 168 -21.52 -6.40 11.28
C MET A 168 -20.30 -7.29 11.53
N ALA A 169 -19.08 -6.75 11.46
CA ALA A 169 -17.86 -7.50 11.77
C ALA A 169 -17.65 -7.80 13.26
N THR A 170 -18.42 -7.17 14.15
CA THR A 170 -18.31 -7.35 15.62
C THR A 170 -19.47 -8.11 16.25
N GLY A 171 -20.51 -8.42 15.47
CA GLY A 171 -21.64 -9.28 15.87
C GLY A 171 -21.37 -10.74 15.55
#